data_AF-A0A7Y3EUB5-F1
#
_entry.id   AF-A0A7Y3EUB5-F1
#
_cell.length_a   1.000
_cell.length_b   1.000
_cell.length_c   1.000
_cell.angle_alpha   90.00
_cell.angle_beta   90.00
_cell.angle_gamma   90.00
#
_symmetry.space_group_name_H-M   'P 1'
#
loop_
_entity.id
_entity.type
_entity.pdbx_description
1 polymer ?
#
loop_
_entity_poly.entity_id
_entity_poly.type
_entity_poly.pdbx_seq_one_letter_code
_entity_poly.pdbx_strand_id
1 'polypeptide(L)'
;MTPGALADLLTLGRMALAPVIAVVVGADNLAAGVVVLIAAWLTDLADGRLARLRPGTSHLGAWDPLADAAIGAGLLAGLSASGRVTPVFAGIFIVVLGGGLVVLRNLALGMLLQAVAYAFLFGALWNDAREWFWALVIAVVPIAVIDGARLVRVILPDFFGGVRKLVPGDATPTEEET
;
A
#
# COMPACT_ATOMS: atom_id res chain seq x y z
N MET A 1 14.64 20.32 -11.89
CA MET A 1 13.47 19.80 -11.15
C MET A 1 13.77 19.90 -9.65
N THR A 2 12.85 20.39 -8.83
CA THR A 2 13.07 20.45 -7.37
C THR A 2 12.90 19.06 -6.75
N PRO A 3 13.57 18.73 -5.63
CA PRO A 3 13.38 17.44 -4.93
C PRO A 3 11.92 17.16 -4.55
N GLY A 4 11.16 18.18 -4.16
CA GLY A 4 9.73 18.05 -3.87
C GLY A 4 8.88 17.67 -5.08
N ALA A 5 9.12 18.29 -6.23
CA ALA A 5 8.41 17.94 -7.47
C ALA A 5 8.72 16.52 -7.95
N LEU A 6 9.91 15.99 -7.63
CA LEU A 6 10.26 14.59 -7.92
C LEU A 6 9.54 13.61 -6.98
N ALA A 7 9.42 13.92 -5.69
CA ALA A 7 8.61 13.12 -4.77
C ALA A 7 7.13 13.09 -5.21
N ASP A 8 6.57 14.24 -5.55
CA ASP A 8 5.20 14.35 -6.05
C ASP A 8 4.97 13.55 -7.35
N LEU A 9 5.96 13.54 -8.26
CA LEU A 9 5.92 12.74 -9.48
C LEU A 9 5.97 11.23 -9.20
N LEU A 10 6.70 10.80 -8.17
CA LEU A 10 6.80 9.40 -7.77
C LEU A 10 5.49 8.90 -7.14
N THR A 11 4.84 9.70 -6.29
CA THR A 11 3.49 9.42 -5.76
C THR A 11 2.45 9.32 -6.88
N LEU A 12 2.48 10.25 -7.85
CA LEU A 12 1.64 10.18 -9.05
C LEU A 12 1.96 8.95 -9.90
N GLY A 13 3.23 8.59 -9.99
CA GLY A 13 3.69 7.36 -10.62
C GLY A 13 3.04 6.13 -9.99
N ARG A 14 3.04 6.02 -8.66
CA ARG A 14 2.35 4.92 -7.94
C ARG A 14 0.85 4.88 -8.22
N MET A 15 0.18 6.04 -8.25
CA MET A 15 -1.23 6.12 -8.65
C MET A 15 -1.46 5.61 -10.07
N ALA A 16 -0.53 5.89 -11.01
CA ALA A 16 -0.59 5.38 -12.38
C ALA A 16 -0.24 3.89 -12.48
N LEU A 17 0.59 3.34 -11.58
CA LEU A 17 0.91 1.91 -11.53
C LEU A 17 -0.25 1.06 -11.01
N ALA A 18 -1.19 1.61 -10.24
CA ALA A 18 -2.37 0.91 -9.73
C ALA A 18 -3.26 0.28 -10.84
N PRO A 19 -3.69 1.01 -11.90
CA PRO A 19 -4.40 0.39 -13.01
C PRO A 19 -3.51 -0.56 -13.82
N VAL A 20 -2.21 -0.30 -13.93
CA VAL A 20 -1.27 -1.19 -14.64
C VAL A 20 -1.19 -2.55 -13.96
N ILE A 21 -1.01 -2.58 -12.63
CA ILE A 21 -0.95 -3.85 -11.89
C ILE A 21 -2.28 -4.61 -12.00
N ALA A 22 -3.42 -3.91 -11.99
CA ALA A 22 -4.72 -4.52 -12.19
C ALA A 22 -4.85 -5.20 -13.55
N VAL A 23 -4.40 -4.54 -14.63
CA VAL A 23 -4.47 -5.09 -15.99
C VAL A 23 -3.55 -6.29 -16.15
N VAL A 24 -2.29 -6.21 -15.72
CA VAL A 24 -1.33 -7.30 -15.94
C VAL A 24 -1.65 -8.54 -15.09
N VAL A 25 -2.05 -8.34 -13.84
CA VAL A 25 -2.47 -9.45 -12.96
C VAL A 25 -3.84 -9.98 -13.38
N GLY A 26 -4.73 -9.13 -13.90
CA GLY A 26 -6.01 -9.54 -14.48
C GLY A 26 -5.87 -10.39 -15.74
N ALA A 27 -4.80 -10.18 -16.51
CA ALA A 27 -4.40 -11.03 -17.63
C ALA A 27 -3.64 -12.30 -17.19
N ASP A 28 -3.65 -12.63 -15.90
CA ASP A 28 -2.95 -13.75 -15.26
C ASP A 28 -1.42 -13.75 -15.46
N ASN A 29 -0.84 -12.59 -15.77
CA ASN A 29 0.60 -12.42 -15.89
C ASN A 29 1.22 -12.01 -14.55
N LEU A 30 1.36 -12.98 -13.65
CA LEU A 30 1.90 -12.77 -12.31
C LEU A 30 3.35 -12.24 -12.32
N ALA A 31 4.15 -12.64 -13.30
CA ALA A 31 5.51 -12.16 -13.49
C ALA A 31 5.55 -10.63 -13.70
N ALA A 32 4.75 -10.13 -14.65
CA ALA A 32 4.62 -8.70 -14.89
C ALA A 32 4.04 -7.98 -13.66
N GLY A 33 3.07 -8.59 -12.96
CA GLY A 33 2.53 -8.08 -11.71
C GLY A 33 3.60 -7.86 -10.63
N VAL A 34 4.51 -8.83 -10.45
CA VAL A 34 5.64 -8.73 -9.52
C VAL A 34 6.60 -7.62 -9.93
N VAL A 35 6.92 -7.50 -11.22
CA VAL A 35 7.79 -6.40 -11.71
C VAL A 35 7.18 -5.03 -11.41
N VAL A 36 5.88 -4.86 -11.66
CA VAL A 36 5.16 -3.60 -11.37
C VAL A 36 5.15 -3.32 -9.87
N LEU A 37 4.92 -4.35 -9.03
CA LEU A 37 4.92 -4.20 -7.58
C LEU A 37 6.29 -3.82 -7.03
N ILE A 38 7.36 -4.46 -7.50
CA ILE A 38 8.74 -4.11 -7.13
C ILE A 38 9.04 -2.67 -7.57
N ALA A 39 8.63 -2.27 -8.77
CA ALA A 39 8.80 -0.89 -9.23
C ALA A 39 8.09 0.10 -8.30
N ALA A 40 6.85 -0.19 -7.89
CA ALA A 40 6.10 0.64 -6.95
C ALA A 40 6.82 0.78 -5.60
N TRP A 41 7.33 -0.32 -5.03
CA TRP A 41 8.10 -0.29 -3.78
C TRP A 41 9.42 0.49 -3.90
N LEU A 42 10.13 0.36 -5.02
CA LEU A 42 11.36 1.11 -5.25
C LEU A 42 11.09 2.61 -5.41
N THR A 43 9.98 2.99 -6.05
CA THR A 43 9.57 4.40 -6.15
C THR A 43 9.20 5.00 -4.81
N ASP A 44 8.48 4.27 -3.95
CA ASP A 44 8.16 4.69 -2.56
C ASP A 44 9.42 4.85 -1.70
N LEU A 45 10.37 3.90 -1.81
CA LEU A 45 11.62 4.04 -1.07
C LEU A 45 12.43 5.28 -1.53
N ALA A 46 12.39 5.58 -2.83
CA ALA A 46 13.09 6.71 -3.40
C ALA A 46 12.46 8.05 -2.99
N ASP A 47 11.14 8.19 -3.05
CA ASP A 47 10.47 9.43 -2.63
C ASP A 47 10.59 9.67 -1.13
N GLY A 48 10.46 8.64 -0.29
CA GLY A 48 10.59 8.75 1.14
C GLY A 48 11.98 9.24 1.56
N ARG A 49 13.03 8.77 0.87
CA ARG A 49 14.40 9.28 1.08
C ARG A 49 14.57 10.70 0.58
N LEU A 50 14.00 11.03 -0.59
CA LEU A 50 14.14 12.35 -1.17
C LEU A 50 13.42 13.43 -0.33
N ALA A 51 12.25 13.12 0.20
CA ALA A 51 11.50 13.98 1.11
C ALA A 51 12.26 14.21 2.43
N ARG A 52 12.96 13.20 2.95
CA ARG A 52 13.79 13.31 4.17
C ARG A 52 15.02 14.20 3.99
N LEU A 53 15.57 14.29 2.78
CA LEU A 53 16.70 15.18 2.50
C LEU A 53 16.31 16.67 2.53
N ARG A 54 15.02 17.01 2.36
CA ARG A 54 14.51 18.40 2.43
C ARG A 54 13.09 18.46 3.01
N PRO A 55 12.96 18.47 4.35
CA PRO A 55 11.66 18.57 5.03
C PRO A 55 10.86 19.80 4.54
N GLY A 56 9.58 19.60 4.22
CA GLY A 56 8.65 20.69 3.86
C GLY A 56 8.57 21.05 2.37
N THR A 57 9.06 20.22 1.46
CA THR A 57 9.07 20.52 0.01
C THR A 57 8.12 19.70 -0.87
N SER A 58 7.50 18.60 -0.40
CA SER A 58 6.51 17.85 -1.19
C SER A 58 5.09 18.35 -0.91
N HIS A 59 4.32 18.62 -1.96
CA HIS A 59 2.91 19.01 -1.84
C HIS A 59 1.98 17.80 -1.82
N LEU A 60 2.42 16.66 -2.36
CA LEU A 60 1.65 15.42 -2.45
C LEU A 60 2.00 14.38 -1.38
N GLY A 61 2.92 14.67 -0.45
CA GLY A 61 3.29 13.72 0.61
C GLY A 61 2.10 13.27 1.49
N ALA A 62 1.03 14.07 1.60
CA ALA A 62 -0.20 13.68 2.29
C ALA A 62 -1.03 12.62 1.53
N TRP A 63 -0.75 12.40 0.25
CA TRP A 63 -1.46 11.46 -0.62
C TRP A 63 -0.74 10.11 -0.77
N ASP A 64 0.49 9.97 -0.25
CA ASP A 64 1.23 8.71 -0.27
C ASP A 64 0.43 7.51 0.24
N PRO A 65 -0.26 7.60 1.39
CA PRO A 65 -1.04 6.46 1.88
C PRO A 65 -2.20 6.07 0.94
N LEU A 66 -2.72 7.04 0.18
CA LEU A 66 -3.74 6.77 -0.82
C LEU A 66 -3.14 6.10 -2.05
N ALA A 67 -1.95 6.53 -2.50
CA ALA A 67 -1.23 5.90 -3.59
C ALA A 67 -0.86 4.45 -3.28
N ASP A 68 -0.41 4.19 -2.06
CA ASP A 68 -0.10 2.86 -1.55
C ASP A 68 -1.34 1.96 -1.48
N ALA A 69 -2.44 2.49 -0.96
CA ALA A 69 -3.72 1.78 -0.95
C ALA A 69 -4.25 1.52 -2.37
N ALA A 70 -4.00 2.43 -3.33
CA ALA A 70 -4.38 2.25 -4.72
C ALA A 70 -3.64 1.08 -5.38
N ILE A 71 -2.36 0.87 -5.07
CA ILE A 71 -1.63 -0.34 -5.50
C ILE A 71 -2.29 -1.61 -4.94
N GLY A 72 -2.65 -1.61 -3.65
CA GLY A 72 -3.37 -2.73 -3.03
C GLY A 72 -4.73 -3.00 -3.68
N ALA A 73 -5.50 -1.94 -3.95
CA ALA A 73 -6.79 -2.03 -4.64
C ALA A 73 -6.65 -2.55 -6.07
N GLY A 74 -5.69 -2.03 -6.83
CA GLY A 74 -5.40 -2.47 -8.20
C GLY A 74 -4.98 -3.94 -8.25
N LEU A 75 -4.13 -4.37 -7.32
CA LEU A 75 -3.72 -5.77 -7.20
C LEU A 75 -4.91 -6.69 -6.88
N LEU A 76 -5.76 -6.31 -5.93
CA LEU A 76 -6.94 -7.10 -5.57
C LEU A 76 -7.97 -7.17 -6.72
N ALA A 77 -8.13 -6.07 -7.46
CA ALA A 77 -8.94 -6.02 -8.67
C ALA A 77 -8.38 -6.94 -9.77
N GLY A 78 -7.06 -6.91 -10.00
CA GLY A 78 -6.40 -7.79 -10.97
C GLY A 78 -6.51 -9.27 -10.58
N LEU A 79 -6.29 -9.61 -9.31
CA LEU A 79 -6.49 -10.98 -8.80
C LEU A 79 -7.94 -11.44 -8.94
N SER A 80 -8.89 -10.51 -8.85
CA SER A 80 -10.29 -10.84 -9.11
C SER A 80 -10.58 -11.08 -10.59
N ALA A 81 -10.02 -10.24 -11.47
CA ALA A 81 -10.17 -10.36 -12.91
C ALA A 81 -9.56 -11.66 -13.48
N SER A 82 -8.48 -12.17 -12.88
CA SER A 82 -7.90 -13.48 -13.22
C SER A 82 -8.62 -14.67 -12.58
N GLY A 83 -9.70 -14.44 -11.81
CA GLY A 83 -10.49 -15.50 -11.18
C GLY A 83 -9.88 -16.08 -9.90
N ARG A 84 -8.80 -15.49 -9.37
CA ARG A 84 -8.10 -15.94 -8.15
C ARG A 84 -8.81 -15.47 -6.87
N VAL A 85 -9.60 -14.39 -6.98
CA VAL A 85 -10.41 -13.82 -5.90
C VAL A 85 -11.83 -13.56 -6.43
N THR A 86 -12.86 -13.85 -5.63
CA THR A 86 -14.23 -13.59 -6.08
C THR A 86 -14.48 -12.07 -6.23
N PRO A 87 -15.20 -11.62 -7.27
CA PRO A 87 -15.48 -10.19 -7.48
C PRO A 87 -16.19 -9.53 -6.30
N VAL A 88 -17.07 -10.28 -5.62
CA VAL A 88 -17.77 -9.80 -4.42
C VAL A 88 -16.77 -9.53 -3.29
N PHE A 89 -15.84 -10.46 -3.03
CA PHE A 89 -14.84 -10.27 -1.99
C PHE A 89 -13.93 -9.08 -2.28
N ALA A 90 -13.40 -9.00 -3.51
CA ALA A 90 -12.55 -7.89 -3.93
C ALA A 90 -13.29 -6.55 -3.84
N GLY A 91 -14.52 -6.49 -4.33
CA GLY A 91 -15.37 -5.30 -4.27
C GLY A 91 -15.63 -4.83 -2.84
N ILE A 92 -15.99 -5.74 -1.92
CA ILE A 92 -16.21 -5.41 -0.51
C ILE A 92 -14.95 -4.83 0.11
N PHE A 93 -13.78 -5.47 -0.05
CA PHE A 93 -12.55 -4.98 0.57
C PHE A 93 -12.09 -3.63 -0.01
N ILE A 94 -12.18 -3.45 -1.33
CA ILE A 94 -11.84 -2.17 -1.97
C ILE A 94 -12.78 -1.06 -1.50
N VAL A 95 -14.09 -1.30 -1.47
CA VAL A 95 -15.07 -0.28 -1.08
C VAL A 95 -14.99 0.02 0.42
N VAL A 96 -14.96 -1.00 1.28
CA VAL A 96 -14.97 -0.80 2.73
C VAL A 96 -13.64 -0.23 3.22
N LEU A 97 -12.51 -0.83 2.83
CA LEU A 97 -11.20 -0.39 3.33
C LEU A 97 -10.68 0.82 2.56
N GLY A 98 -10.79 0.84 1.24
CA GLY A 98 -10.40 1.98 0.42
C GLY A 98 -11.31 3.18 0.62
N GLY A 99 -12.63 2.97 0.63
CA GLY A 99 -13.60 4.02 0.95
C GLY A 99 -13.45 4.52 2.38
N GLY A 100 -13.26 3.60 3.34
CA GLY A 100 -12.98 3.96 4.74
C GLY A 100 -11.69 4.77 4.90
N LEU A 101 -10.62 4.45 4.18
CA LEU A 101 -9.40 5.28 4.13
C LEU A 101 -9.71 6.70 3.64
N VAL A 102 -10.48 6.84 2.57
CA VAL A 102 -10.80 8.15 1.98
C VAL A 102 -11.71 8.99 2.90
N VAL A 103 -12.74 8.36 3.47
CA VAL A 103 -13.75 9.03 4.30
C VAL A 103 -13.24 9.30 5.70
N LEU A 104 -12.66 8.29 6.37
CA LEU A 104 -12.22 8.39 7.76
C LEU A 104 -10.78 8.87 7.90
N ARG A 105 -10.03 8.99 6.79
CA ARG A 105 -8.60 9.33 6.78
C ARG A 105 -7.77 8.45 7.71
N ASN A 106 -8.19 7.19 7.85
CA ASN A 106 -7.55 6.22 8.72
C ASN A 106 -6.58 5.33 7.93
N LEU A 107 -5.28 5.53 8.16
CA LEU A 107 -4.19 4.85 7.47
C LEU A 107 -4.21 3.33 7.67
N ALA A 108 -4.74 2.85 8.80
CA ALA A 108 -4.83 1.41 9.09
C ALA A 108 -5.70 0.66 8.07
N LEU A 109 -6.71 1.33 7.51
CA LEU A 109 -7.58 0.73 6.51
C LEU A 109 -6.85 0.53 5.17
N GLY A 110 -6.02 1.51 4.76
CA GLY A 110 -5.17 1.38 3.59
C GLY A 110 -4.14 0.26 3.75
N MET A 111 -3.48 0.21 4.91
CA MET A 111 -2.51 -0.85 5.23
C MET A 111 -3.15 -2.24 5.23
N LEU A 112 -4.37 -2.37 5.77
CA LEU A 112 -5.09 -3.63 5.78
C LEU A 112 -5.49 -4.07 4.36
N LEU A 113 -5.92 -3.13 3.51
CA LEU A 113 -6.22 -3.42 2.10
C LEU A 113 -4.99 -3.97 1.37
N GLN A 114 -3.83 -3.35 1.57
CA GLN A 114 -2.57 -3.83 0.98
C GLN A 114 -2.19 -5.20 1.53
N ALA A 115 -2.28 -5.42 2.85
CA ALA A 115 -1.93 -6.69 3.47
C ALA A 115 -2.77 -7.84 2.91
N VAL A 116 -4.08 -7.63 2.73
CA VAL A 116 -4.98 -8.62 2.13
C VAL A 116 -4.60 -8.89 0.67
N ALA A 117 -4.39 -7.84 -0.13
CA ALA A 117 -4.00 -7.99 -1.53
C ALA A 117 -2.68 -8.75 -1.69
N TYR A 118 -1.69 -8.44 -0.84
CA TYR A 118 -0.41 -9.15 -0.83
C TYR A 118 -0.58 -10.60 -0.40
N ALA A 119 -1.36 -10.91 0.64
CA ALA A 119 -1.58 -12.30 1.06
C ALA A 119 -2.10 -13.17 -0.11
N PHE A 120 -3.06 -12.68 -0.90
CA PHE A 120 -3.55 -13.39 -2.07
C PHE A 120 -2.50 -13.49 -3.19
N LEU A 121 -1.74 -12.43 -3.46
CA LEU A 121 -0.64 -12.47 -4.43
C LEU A 121 0.42 -13.50 -4.02
N PHE A 122 0.84 -13.52 -2.77
CA PHE A 122 1.82 -14.49 -2.26
C PHE A 122 1.30 -15.93 -2.41
N GLY A 123 0.01 -16.17 -2.13
CA GLY A 123 -0.62 -17.46 -2.38
C GLY A 123 -0.61 -17.83 -3.88
N ALA A 124 -0.97 -16.89 -4.76
CA ALA A 124 -0.94 -17.11 -6.20
C ALA A 124 0.48 -17.43 -6.71
N LEU A 125 1.49 -16.68 -6.28
CA LEU A 125 2.88 -16.90 -6.65
C LEU A 125 3.41 -18.24 -6.13
N TRP A 126 3.06 -18.61 -4.90
CA TRP A 126 3.50 -19.88 -4.31
C TRP A 126 3.01 -21.11 -5.07
N ASN A 127 1.79 -21.01 -5.61
CA ASN A 127 1.12 -22.11 -6.34
C ASN A 127 1.55 -22.14 -7.81
N ASP A 128 1.60 -20.99 -8.49
CA ASP A 128 1.67 -20.94 -9.96
C ASP A 128 2.93 -20.29 -10.53
N ALA A 129 3.72 -19.57 -9.71
CA ALA A 129 4.88 -18.80 -10.18
C ALA A 129 5.96 -18.69 -9.08
N ARG A 130 6.44 -19.85 -8.60
CA ARG A 130 7.29 -19.95 -7.41
C ARG A 130 8.62 -19.23 -7.53
N GLU A 131 9.18 -19.12 -8.74
CA GLU A 131 10.39 -18.34 -8.99
C GLU A 131 10.16 -16.84 -8.76
N TRP A 132 8.97 -16.33 -9.12
CA TRP A 132 8.60 -14.94 -8.92
C TRP A 132 8.23 -14.62 -7.46
N PHE A 133 7.78 -15.62 -6.69
CA PHE A 133 7.70 -15.52 -5.24
C PHE A 133 9.07 -15.16 -4.64
N TRP A 134 10.12 -15.87 -5.02
CA TRP A 134 11.46 -15.61 -4.50
C TRP A 134 12.02 -14.28 -4.99
N ALA A 135 11.75 -13.88 -6.23
CA ALA A 135 12.10 -12.54 -6.71
C ALA A 135 11.49 -11.43 -5.84
N LEU A 136 10.22 -11.58 -5.46
CA LEU A 136 9.54 -10.63 -4.58
C LEU A 136 10.14 -10.62 -3.16
N VAL A 137 10.44 -11.79 -2.60
CA VAL A 137 11.12 -11.90 -1.29
C VAL A 137 12.51 -11.26 -1.32
N ILE A 138 13.30 -11.53 -2.35
CA ILE A 138 14.63 -10.94 -2.52
C ILE A 138 14.54 -9.42 -2.65
N ALA A 139 13.49 -8.89 -3.28
CA ALA A 139 13.27 -7.45 -3.39
C ALA A 139 12.84 -6.81 -2.06
N VAL A 140 11.99 -7.48 -1.25
CA VAL A 140 11.48 -6.89 0.01
C VAL A 140 12.53 -6.87 1.12
N VAL A 141 13.44 -7.85 1.17
CA VAL A 141 14.49 -7.94 2.21
C VAL A 141 15.36 -6.68 2.31
N PRO A 142 16.00 -6.16 1.25
CA PRO A 142 16.81 -4.95 1.36
C PRO A 142 15.99 -3.73 1.73
N ILE A 143 14.74 -3.63 1.25
CA ILE A 143 13.82 -2.55 1.62
C ILE A 143 13.52 -2.60 3.12
N ALA A 144 13.23 -3.79 3.65
CA ALA A 144 12.98 -4.01 5.07
C ALA A 144 14.23 -3.77 5.92
N VAL A 145 15.44 -4.06 5.44
CA VAL A 145 16.69 -3.74 6.15
C VAL A 145 16.91 -2.23 6.21
N ILE A 146 16.63 -1.53 5.12
CA ILE A 146 16.82 -0.08 5.01
C ILE A 146 15.81 0.70 5.86
N ASP A 147 14.52 0.38 5.71
CA ASP A 147 13.40 1.13 6.30
C ASP A 147 12.73 0.38 7.47
N GLY A 148 13.30 -0.74 7.93
CA GLY A 148 12.73 -1.55 9.01
C GLY A 148 12.60 -0.82 10.34
N ALA A 149 13.49 0.12 10.64
CA ALA A 149 13.34 0.99 11.81
C ALA A 149 12.07 1.87 11.71
N ARG A 150 11.70 2.33 10.51
CA ARG A 150 10.47 3.07 10.25
C ARG A 150 9.25 2.16 10.38
N LEU A 151 9.34 0.92 9.91
CA LEU A 151 8.28 -0.08 10.11
C LEU A 151 7.90 -0.20 11.59
N VAL A 152 8.91 -0.39 12.45
CA VAL A 152 8.67 -0.60 13.89
C VAL A 152 8.29 0.70 14.62
N ARG A 153 8.91 1.83 14.28
CA ARG A 153 8.74 3.09 15.03
C ARG A 153 7.58 3.97 14.56
N VAL A 154 7.11 3.79 13.33
CA VAL A 154 6.10 4.65 12.72
C VAL A 154 4.91 3.81 12.23
N ILE A 155 5.15 2.86 11.34
CA ILE A 155 4.08 2.12 10.66
C ILE A 155 3.27 1.26 11.65
N LEU A 156 3.93 0.49 12.53
CA LEU A 156 3.23 -0.33 13.52
C LEU A 156 2.42 0.53 14.52
N PRO A 157 2.98 1.57 15.17
CA PRO A 157 2.20 2.46 16.02
C PRO A 157 1.01 3.12 15.30
N ASP A 158 1.19 3.62 14.08
CA ASP A 158 0.13 4.26 13.30
C ASP A 158 -0.99 3.26 12.96
N PHE A 159 -0.62 2.01 12.63
CA PHE A 159 -1.58 0.94 12.40
C PHE A 159 -2.41 0.65 13.65
N PHE A 160 -1.76 0.32 14.77
CA PHE A 160 -2.48 -0.02 16.00
C PHE A 160 -3.28 1.16 16.55
N GLY A 161 -2.76 2.38 16.47
CA GLY A 161 -3.49 3.59 16.83
C GLY A 161 -4.70 3.83 15.93
N GLY A 162 -4.57 3.57 14.62
CA GLY A 162 -5.68 3.63 13.66
C GLY A 162 -6.76 2.58 13.95
N VAL A 163 -6.38 1.34 14.26
CA VAL A 163 -7.32 0.27 14.64
C VAL A 163 -8.06 0.64 15.93
N ARG A 164 -7.35 1.16 16.94
CA ARG A 164 -7.94 1.55 18.23
C ARG A 164 -9.05 2.59 18.08
N LYS A 165 -8.88 3.56 17.18
CA LYS A 165 -9.89 4.59 16.88
C LYS A 165 -11.18 4.05 16.24
N LEU A 166 -11.16 2.83 15.70
CA LEU A 166 -12.33 2.19 15.11
C LEU A 166 -13.13 1.34 16.11
N VAL A 167 -12.57 1.09 17.30
CA VAL A 167 -13.24 0.33 18.36
C VAL A 167 -14.06 1.28 19.24
N PRO A 168 -15.40 1.14 19.30
CA PRO A 168 -16.23 1.96 20.17
C PRO A 168 -15.92 1.67 21.64
N GLY A 169 -15.25 2.60 22.34
CA GLY A 169 -14.94 2.48 23.78
C GLY A 169 -13.70 3.23 24.27
N ASP A 170 -12.81 3.67 23.37
CA ASP A 170 -11.54 4.32 23.72
C ASP A 170 -11.53 5.85 23.53
N ALA A 171 -12.72 6.47 23.51
CA ALA A 171 -12.79 7.90 23.78
C ALA A 171 -12.42 8.10 25.25
N THR A 172 -11.14 8.37 25.52
CA THR A 172 -10.74 8.94 26.82
C THR A 172 -11.65 10.12 27.09
N PRO A 173 -12.36 10.18 28.23
CA PRO A 173 -13.09 11.37 28.60
C PRO A 173 -12.08 12.51 28.58
N THR A 174 -12.36 13.54 27.78
CA THR A 174 -11.74 14.84 27.98
C THR A 174 -12.02 15.23 29.43
N GLU A 175 -10.99 15.19 30.28
CA GLU A 175 -10.97 15.91 31.54
C GLU A 175 -11.04 17.40 31.22
N GLU A 176 -12.24 17.88 30.92
CA GLU A 176 -12.58 19.30 30.86
C GLU A 176 -14.11 19.40 30.86
N GLU A 177 -14.70 19.31 32.05
CA GLU A 177 -15.78 20.22 32.44
C GLU A 177 -16.01 20.12 33.97
N THR A 178 -15.67 21.23 34.63
CA THR A 178 -16.04 21.73 35.97
C THR A 178 -15.43 21.11 37.21
#